data_AF-A0A849SHE0-F1
#
_entry.id   AF-A0A849SHE0-F1
#
_cell.length_a   1.000
_cell.length_b   1.000
_cell.length_c   1.000
_cell.angle_alpha   90.00
_cell.angle_beta   90.00
_cell.angle_gamma   90.00
#
_symmetry.space_group_name_H-M   'P 1'
#
loop_
_entity.id
_entity.type
_entity.pdbx_description
1 polymer ?
#
loop_
_entity_poly.entity_id
_entity_poly.type
_entity_poly.pdbx_seq_one_letter_code
_entity_poly.pdbx_strand_id
1 'polypeptide(L)'
;MIPVATALVLSCVAASAASAATNAKVLQSVDRIANRYLSTTPLVGFGVIVIRDGVVVHEAGYGAARLAPRVPATAATRFDDF
;
A
#
# COMPACT_ATOMS: atom_id res chain seq x y z
N MET A 1 25.83 33.88 -13.56
CA MET A 1 26.14 33.22 -12.29
C MET A 1 24.82 32.76 -11.68
N ILE A 2 24.49 31.47 -11.79
CA ILE A 2 23.23 30.93 -11.25
C ILE A 2 23.38 30.91 -9.71
N PRO A 3 22.47 31.54 -8.95
CA PRO A 3 22.62 31.62 -7.50
C PRO A 3 22.58 30.21 -6.92
N VAL A 4 23.52 29.91 -6.01
CA VAL A 4 23.68 28.59 -5.35
C VAL A 4 22.37 28.12 -4.68
N ALA A 5 21.53 29.07 -4.25
CA ALA A 5 20.19 28.80 -3.71
C ALA A 5 19.25 28.10 -4.71
N THR A 6 19.31 28.45 -6.00
CA THR A 6 18.46 27.82 -7.04
C THR A 6 18.87 26.39 -7.34
N ALA A 7 20.16 26.05 -7.23
CA ALA A 7 20.65 24.69 -7.45
C ALA A 7 20.25 23.74 -6.30
N LEU A 8 20.22 24.26 -5.07
CA LEU A 8 19.86 23.45 -3.89
C LEU A 8 18.36 23.08 -3.89
N VAL A 9 17.49 24.02 -4.25
CA VAL A 9 16.04 23.79 -4.32
C VAL A 9 15.69 22.75 -5.39
N LEU A 10 16.42 22.72 -6.52
CA LEU A 10 16.16 21.76 -7.60
C LEU A 10 16.50 20.31 -7.20
N SER A 11 17.54 20.09 -6.39
CA SER A 11 17.92 18.76 -5.90
C SER A 11 16.90 18.17 -4.91
N CYS A 12 16.25 18.99 -4.09
CA CYS A 12 15.24 18.51 -3.14
C CYS A 12 13.97 18.00 -3.84
N VAL A 13 13.57 18.60 -4.96
CA VAL A 13 12.36 18.20 -5.70
C VAL A 13 12.56 16.85 -6.41
N ALA A 14 13.74 16.61 -6.98
CA ALA A 14 14.05 15.35 -7.67
C ALA A 14 14.06 14.14 -6.70
N ALA A 15 14.56 14.33 -5.47
CA ALA A 15 14.57 13.29 -4.44
C ALA A 15 13.15 12.89 -4.00
N SER A 16 12.24 13.87 -3.88
CA SER A 16 10.85 13.61 -3.48
C SER A 16 10.08 12.79 -4.55
N ALA A 17 10.26 13.12 -5.83
CA ALA A 17 9.63 12.40 -6.93
C ALA A 17 10.11 10.95 -7.06
N ALA A 18 11.41 10.69 -6.85
CA ALA A 18 11.99 9.34 -6.90
C ALA A 18 11.46 8.44 -5.76
N SER A 19 11.32 9.00 -4.56
CA SER A 19 10.73 8.29 -3.41
C SER A 19 9.26 7.96 -3.64
N ALA A 20 8.48 8.89 -4.21
CA ALA A 20 7.08 8.64 -4.55
C ALA A 20 6.91 7.53 -5.59
N ALA A 21 7.73 7.52 -6.64
CA ALA A 21 7.70 6.48 -7.67
C ALA A 21 8.09 5.08 -7.13
N THR A 22 9.04 5.03 -6.19
CA THR A 22 9.45 3.79 -5.53
C THR A 22 8.31 3.23 -4.68
N ASN A 23 7.62 4.09 -3.92
CA ASN A 23 6.45 3.69 -3.15
C ASN A 23 5.34 3.12 -4.05
N ALA A 24 5.01 3.78 -5.16
CA ALA A 24 3.99 3.29 -6.09
C ALA A 24 4.26 1.86 -6.61
N LYS A 25 5.53 1.53 -6.92
CA LYS A 25 5.90 0.17 -7.36
C LYS A 25 5.77 -0.87 -6.25
N VAL A 26 6.08 -0.49 -5.01
CA VAL A 26 5.90 -1.37 -3.84
C VAL A 26 4.42 -1.66 -3.65
N LEU A 27 3.56 -0.64 -3.67
CA LEU A 27 2.11 -0.79 -3.52
C LEU A 27 1.50 -1.70 -4.59
N GLN A 28 1.84 -1.47 -5.87
CA GLN A 28 1.41 -2.35 -6.97
C GLN A 28 1.87 -3.81 -6.79
N SER A 29 3.02 -4.03 -6.17
CA SER A 29 3.52 -5.38 -5.90
C SER A 29 2.78 -6.04 -4.76
N VAL A 30 2.41 -5.30 -3.72
CA VAL A 30 1.57 -5.79 -2.61
C VAL A 30 0.21 -6.22 -3.16
N ASP A 31 -0.45 -5.36 -3.94
CA ASP A 31 -1.76 -5.69 -4.55
C ASP A 31 -1.68 -6.95 -5.41
N ARG A 32 -0.63 -7.07 -6.23
CA ARG A 32 -0.43 -8.24 -7.09
C ARG A 32 -0.27 -9.53 -6.28
N ILE A 33 0.53 -9.49 -5.23
CA ILE A 33 0.78 -10.65 -4.36
C ILE A 33 -0.51 -11.03 -3.62
N ALA A 34 -1.22 -10.05 -3.07
CA ALA A 34 -2.46 -10.28 -2.34
C ALA A 34 -3.54 -10.89 -3.23
N ASN A 35 -3.74 -10.36 -4.44
CA ASN A 35 -4.67 -10.91 -5.41
C ASN A 35 -4.28 -12.32 -5.87
N ARG A 36 -2.98 -12.58 -6.06
CA ARG A 36 -2.50 -13.94 -6.36
C ARG A 36 -2.85 -14.89 -5.21
N TYR A 37 -2.59 -14.50 -3.97
CA TYR A 37 -2.87 -15.33 -2.81
C TYR A 37 -4.36 -15.66 -2.67
N LEU A 38 -5.25 -14.67 -2.84
CA LEU A 38 -6.70 -14.91 -2.90
C LEU A 38 -7.11 -15.90 -3.98
N SER A 39 -6.45 -15.87 -5.15
CA SER A 39 -6.79 -16.77 -6.25
C SER A 39 -6.30 -18.21 -6.06
N THR A 40 -5.26 -18.40 -5.25
CA THR A 40 -4.60 -19.70 -5.07
C THR A 40 -4.91 -20.38 -3.74
N THR A 41 -5.47 -19.65 -2.78
CA THR A 41 -5.68 -20.13 -1.41
C THR A 41 -7.16 -20.00 -1.05
N PRO A 42 -7.78 -21.01 -0.42
CA PRO A 42 -9.19 -20.96 -0.04
C PRO A 42 -9.38 -20.05 1.18
N LEU A 43 -9.32 -18.73 0.94
CA LEU A 43 -9.54 -17.68 1.93
C LEU A 43 -10.72 -16.82 1.49
N VAL A 44 -11.51 -16.38 2.45
CA VAL A 44 -12.65 -15.46 2.21
C VAL A 44 -12.13 -14.05 1.92
N GLY A 45 -11.19 -13.59 2.73
CA GLY A 45 -10.53 -12.29 2.61
C GLY A 45 -9.49 -12.12 3.73
N PHE A 46 -8.68 -11.08 3.62
CA PHE A 46 -7.66 -10.72 4.62
C PHE A 46 -7.29 -9.24 4.50
N GLY A 47 -6.69 -8.70 5.57
CA GLY A 47 -6.09 -7.36 5.58
C GLY A 47 -4.57 -7.42 5.43
N VAL A 48 -3.98 -6.40 4.79
CA VAL A 48 -2.52 -6.20 4.76
C VAL A 48 -2.21 -4.76 5.14
N ILE A 49 -1.30 -4.62 6.11
CA ILE A 49 -0.67 -3.36 6.45
C ILE A 49 0.83 -3.45 6.15
N VAL A 50 1.39 -2.42 5.55
CA VAL A 50 2.84 -2.30 5.32
C VAL A 50 3.32 -1.04 6.01
N ILE A 51 4.30 -1.20 6.89
CA ILE A 51 4.91 -0.10 7.63
C ILE A 51 6.36 0.03 7.17
N ARG A 52 6.78 1.27 6.87
CA ARG A 52 8.15 1.62 6.51
C ARG A 52 8.54 2.85 7.31
N ASP A 53 9.69 2.79 7.98
CA ASP A 53 10.22 3.90 8.79
C ASP A 53 9.20 4.43 9.83
N GLY A 54 8.42 3.53 10.43
CA GLY A 54 7.38 3.86 11.40
C GLY A 54 6.10 4.47 10.81
N VAL A 55 6.01 4.60 9.48
CA VAL A 55 4.84 5.15 8.78
C VAL A 55 4.10 4.05 8.04
N VAL A 56 2.77 4.05 8.15
CA VAL A 56 1.91 3.18 7.32
C VAL A 56 1.98 3.66 5.88
N VAL A 57 2.52 2.83 5.00
CA VAL A 57 2.63 3.12 3.57
C VAL A 57 1.58 2.39 2.73
N HIS A 58 1.01 1.31 3.25
CA HIS A 58 -0.09 0.56 2.63
C HIS A 58 -1.02 0.04 3.72
N GLU A 59 -2.32 0.15 3.48
CA GLU A 59 -3.34 -0.47 4.32
C GLU A 59 -4.53 -0.80 3.43
N ALA A 60 -4.83 -2.09 3.28
CA ALA A 60 -5.92 -2.54 2.41
C ALA A 60 -6.52 -3.85 2.90
N GLY A 61 -7.80 -4.04 2.60
CA GLY A 61 -8.47 -5.33 2.68
C GLY A 61 -8.61 -5.93 1.28
N TYR A 62 -8.46 -7.25 1.19
CA TYR A 62 -8.62 -8.00 -0.04
C TYR A 62 -9.67 -9.10 0.15
N GLY A 63 -10.47 -9.35 -0.89
CA GLY A 63 -11.52 -10.36 -0.87
C GLY A 63 -12.77 -9.84 -0.15
N ALA A 64 -13.36 -10.67 0.71
CA ALA A 64 -14.57 -10.34 1.44
C ALA A 64 -14.35 -10.36 2.96
N ALA A 65 -14.99 -9.43 3.67
CA ALA A 65 -15.16 -9.48 5.12
C ALA A 65 -16.30 -10.43 5.53
N ARG A 66 -17.30 -10.61 4.65
CA ARG A 66 -18.45 -11.50 4.84
C ARG A 66 -18.93 -12.01 3.50
N LEU A 67 -19.41 -13.26 3.43
CA LEU A 67 -19.95 -13.84 2.20
C LEU A 67 -21.46 -13.64 2.01
N ALA A 68 -22.24 -13.64 3.11
CA ALA A 68 -23.70 -13.56 3.07
C ALA A 68 -24.24 -12.53 4.10
N PRO A 69 -24.72 -11.36 3.65
CA PRO A 69 -24.50 -10.79 2.31
C PRO A 69 -23.02 -10.50 2.09
N ARG A 70 -22.60 -10.48 0.82
CA ARG A 70 -21.21 -10.24 0.44
C ARG A 70 -20.81 -8.81 0.83
N VAL A 71 -19.79 -8.68 1.67
CA VAL A 71 -19.21 -7.40 2.08
C VAL A 71 -17.72 -7.44 1.72
N PRO A 72 -17.19 -6.49 0.94
CA PRO A 72 -15.76 -6.45 0.62
C PRO A 72 -14.93 -6.20 1.87
N ALA A 73 -13.73 -6.79 1.94
CA ALA A 73 -12.76 -6.42 2.95
C ALA A 73 -12.19 -5.03 2.62
N THR A 74 -11.94 -4.22 3.64
CA THR A 74 -11.37 -2.88 3.54
C THR A 74 -10.31 -2.68 4.63
N ALA A 75 -9.56 -1.59 4.58
CA ALA A 75 -8.63 -1.21 5.66
C ALA A 75 -9.32 -1.12 7.04
N ALA A 76 -10.59 -0.70 7.07
CA ALA A 76 -11.36 -0.57 8.30
C ALA A 76 -12.02 -1.89 8.77
N THR A 77 -11.88 -2.99 8.02
CA THR A 77 -12.45 -4.28 8.41
C THR A 77 -11.78 -4.77 9.69
N ARG A 78 -12.59 -4.97 10.74
CA ARG A 78 -12.14 -5.65 11.96
C ARG A 78 -12.25 -7.15 11.77
N PHE A 79 -11.17 -7.84 12.11
CA PHE A 79 -11.14 -9.29 12.23
C PHE A 79 -11.14 -9.59 13.72
N ASP A 80 -12.24 -10.19 14.20
CA ASP A 80 -12.35 -10.57 15.59
C ASP A 80 -11.67 -11.94 15.78
N ASP A 81 -11.01 -12.15 16.92
CA ASP A 81 -10.44 -13.45 17.28
C ASP A 81 -11.60 -14.42 17.60
N PHE A 82 -11.65 -15.56 16.91
CA PHE A 82 -12.68 -16.60 17.06
C PHE A 82 -12.55 -17.36 18.38
#